data_AF-A0A1Q8ILA4-F1
#
_entry.id   AF-A0A1Q8ILA4-F1
#
_cell.length_a   1.000
_cell.length_b   1.000
_cell.length_c   1.000
_cell.angle_alpha   90.00
_cell.angle_beta   90.00
_cell.angle_gamma   90.00
#
_symmetry.space_group_name_H-M   'P 1'
#
loop_
_entity.id
_entity.type
_entity.pdbx_description
1 polymer ?
#
loop_
_entity_poly.entity_id
_entity_poly.type
_entity_poly.pdbx_seq_one_letter_code
_entity_poly.pdbx_strand_id
1 'polypeptide(L)'
;MGRAISITLGAHLFKIKYDLIRFIREVVDRYQVGDYLNAEDTRFCMTLFESHSNYPDKLAPGVARIQLLIQEKGSRGFQIHKLDGTSGNISWTDCVNNRE
;
A
#
# COMPACT_ATOMS: atom_id res chain seq x y z
N MET A 1 19.82 -16.20 8.97
CA MET A 1 18.62 -16.55 9.76
C MET A 1 17.75 -15.30 9.83
N GLY A 2 16.70 -15.21 9.02
CA GLY A 2 15.83 -14.03 8.99
C GLY A 2 14.98 -13.97 10.25
N ARG A 3 15.14 -12.92 11.06
CA ARG A 3 14.30 -12.68 12.23
C ARG A 3 12.84 -12.59 11.78
N ALA A 4 11.95 -13.31 12.47
CA ALA A 4 10.51 -13.15 12.30
C ALA A 4 10.12 -11.80 12.91
N ILE A 5 10.17 -10.75 12.09
CA ILE A 5 9.64 -9.44 12.45
C ILE A 5 8.13 -9.55 12.27
N SER A 6 7.40 -9.64 13.38
CA SER A 6 5.95 -9.55 13.37
C SER A 6 5.55 -8.14 12.93
N ILE A 7 4.80 -8.06 11.84
CA ILE A 7 4.35 -6.81 11.24
C ILE A 7 2.87 -6.64 11.59
N THR A 8 2.55 -5.61 12.36
CA THR A 8 1.17 -5.20 12.62
C THR A 8 0.78 -4.10 11.64
N LEU A 9 -0.30 -4.29 10.89
CA LEU A 9 -0.89 -3.31 9.99
C LEU A 9 -2.38 -3.20 10.26
N GLY A 10 -2.78 -2.10 10.90
CA GLY A 10 -4.16 -1.90 11.32
C GLY A 10 -4.60 -3.01 12.26
N ALA A 11 -5.66 -3.73 11.89
CA ALA A 11 -6.17 -4.88 12.64
C ALA A 11 -5.47 -6.22 12.30
N HIS A 12 -4.56 -6.26 11.32
CA HIS A 12 -3.93 -7.48 10.86
C HIS A 12 -2.52 -7.65 11.45
N LEU A 13 -2.27 -8.81 12.06
CA LEU A 13 -0.97 -9.22 12.54
C LEU A 13 -0.36 -10.25 11.59
N PHE A 14 0.71 -9.87 10.91
CA PHE A 14 1.47 -10.76 10.04
C PHE A 14 2.71 -11.26 10.76
N LYS A 15 2.86 -12.58 10.91
CA LYS A 15 4.02 -13.17 11.61
C LYS A 15 5.34 -13.00 10.86
N ILE A 16 5.26 -12.93 9.53
CA ILE A 16 6.40 -12.80 8.63
C ILE A 16 6.05 -11.92 7.43
N LYS A 17 7.08 -11.28 6.85
CA LYS A 17 6.97 -10.46 5.63
C LYS A 17 6.29 -11.18 4.45
N TYR A 18 6.50 -12.50 4.33
CA TYR A 18 5.87 -13.31 3.29
C TYR A 18 4.33 -13.30 3.38
N ASP A 19 3.78 -13.38 4.59
CA ASP A 19 2.35 -13.42 4.83
C ASP A 19 1.68 -12.10 4.43
N LEU A 20 2.36 -10.99 4.76
CA LEU A 20 1.99 -9.65 4.32
C LEU A 20 1.99 -9.53 2.78
N ILE A 21 3.05 -9.98 2.12
CA ILE A 21 3.14 -9.93 0.64
C ILE A 21 2.01 -10.72 0.00
N ARG A 22 1.70 -11.90 0.55
CA ARG A 22 0.61 -12.73 0.07
C ARG A 22 -0.74 -12.02 0.21
N PHE A 23 -1.01 -11.43 1.38
CA PHE A 23 -2.25 -10.70 1.61
C PHE A 23 -2.40 -9.49 0.68
N ILE A 24 -1.34 -8.68 0.52
CA ILE A 24 -1.37 -7.53 -0.41
C ILE A 24 -1.65 -8.00 -1.84
N ARG A 25 -1.04 -9.11 -2.27
CA ARG A 25 -1.30 -9.70 -3.60
C ARG A 25 -2.74 -10.14 -3.75
N GLU A 26 -3.32 -10.80 -2.73
CA GLU A 26 -4.73 -11.19 -2.75
C GLU A 26 -5.66 -9.98 -2.82
N VAL A 27 -5.36 -8.90 -2.10
CA VAL A 27 -6.10 -7.64 -2.23
C VAL A 27 -5.98 -7.10 -3.65
N VAL A 28 -4.77 -6.94 -4.17
CA VAL A 28 -4.51 -6.42 -5.53
C VAL A 28 -5.18 -7.25 -6.61
N ASP A 29 -5.24 -8.57 -6.46
CA ASP A 29 -5.83 -9.47 -7.46
C ASP A 29 -7.36 -9.39 -7.51
N ARG A 30 -8.02 -8.88 -6.45
CA ARG A 30 -9.47 -8.62 -6.44
C ARG A 30 -9.87 -7.42 -7.30
N TYR A 31 -8.93 -6.54 -7.63
CA TYR A 31 -9.18 -5.29 -8.35
C TYR A 31 -8.56 -5.31 -9.73
N GLN A 32 -9.23 -4.70 -10.71
CA GLN A 32 -8.64 -4.48 -12.03
C GLN A 32 -7.85 -3.18 -12.05
N VAL A 33 -6.99 -3.04 -13.05
CA VAL A 33 -6.24 -1.80 -13.26
C VAL A 33 -7.23 -0.70 -13.64
N GLY A 34 -7.27 0.37 -12.84
CA GLY A 34 -8.25 1.44 -12.94
C GLY A 34 -9.33 1.40 -11.86
N ASP A 35 -9.49 0.29 -11.13
CA ASP A 35 -10.44 0.20 -10.03
C ASP A 35 -9.99 1.00 -8.81
N TYR A 36 -10.99 1.48 -8.06
CA TYR A 36 -10.80 2.10 -6.76
C TYR A 36 -10.95 1.06 -5.65
N LEU A 37 -10.07 1.14 -4.66
CA LEU A 37 -10.16 0.30 -3.47
C LEU A 37 -11.42 0.65 -2.68
N ASN A 38 -12.04 -0.36 -2.07
CA ASN A 38 -13.12 -0.12 -1.11
C ASN A 38 -12.58 0.53 0.17
N ALA A 39 -13.47 0.90 1.09
CA ALA A 39 -13.09 1.58 2.33
C ALA A 39 -12.21 0.73 3.27
N GLU A 40 -12.38 -0.60 3.28
CA GLU A 40 -11.62 -1.52 4.13
C GLU A 40 -10.19 -1.69 3.61
N ASP A 41 -10.04 -2.00 2.33
CA ASP A 41 -8.74 -2.14 1.67
C ASP A 41 -8.01 -0.80 1.61
N THR A 42 -8.73 0.33 1.48
CA THR A 42 -8.15 1.67 1.58
C THR A 42 -7.51 1.91 2.94
N ARG A 43 -8.19 1.54 4.04
CA ARG A 43 -7.62 1.66 5.40
C ARG A 43 -6.39 0.78 5.55
N PHE A 44 -6.44 -0.45 5.06
CA PHE A 44 -5.28 -1.35 5.07
C PHE A 44 -4.10 -0.77 4.30
N CYS A 45 -4.32 -0.28 3.07
CA CYS A 45 -3.29 0.36 2.25
C CYS A 45 -2.74 1.63 2.91
N MET A 46 -3.59 2.45 3.54
CA MET A 46 -3.14 3.61 4.28
C MET A 46 -2.17 3.23 5.39
N THR A 47 -2.49 2.22 6.19
CA THR A 47 -1.59 1.76 7.26
C THR A 47 -0.35 1.06 6.73
N LEU A 48 -0.44 0.39 5.58
CA LEU A 48 0.75 -0.12 4.90
C LEU A 48 1.69 1.02 4.51
N PHE A 49 1.12 2.10 3.95
CA PHE A 49 1.88 3.27 3.54
C PHE A 49 2.43 4.04 4.75
N GLU A 50 1.77 4.04 5.92
CA GLU A 50 2.28 4.68 7.16
C GLU A 50 3.69 4.24 7.51
N SER A 51 4.04 3.01 7.15
CA SER A 51 5.36 2.44 7.39
C SER A 51 6.43 2.89 6.40
N HIS A 52 6.10 3.66 5.37
CA HIS A 52 7.05 4.18 4.40
C HIS A 52 7.73 5.43 4.97
N SER A 53 9.06 5.51 4.99
CA SER A 53 9.79 6.66 5.57
C SER A 53 9.42 8.02 4.95
N ASN A 54 8.91 8.01 3.72
CA ASN A 54 8.42 9.20 2.99
C ASN A 54 6.88 9.42 3.07
N TYR A 55 6.19 8.73 3.98
CA TYR A 55 4.74 8.76 4.14
C TYR A 55 4.11 10.15 4.35
N PRO A 56 4.60 11.00 5.28
CA PRO A 56 3.94 12.28 5.54
C PRO A 56 3.97 13.23 4.32
N ASP A 57 5.04 13.19 3.54
CA ASP A 57 5.23 14.04 2.36
C ASP A 57 4.33 13.62 1.19
N LYS A 58 4.08 12.31 1.05
CA LYS A 58 3.24 11.77 -0.04
C LYS A 58 1.73 11.95 0.17
N LEU A 59 1.28 12.18 1.40
CA LEU A 59 -0.16 12.25 1.70
C LEU A 59 -0.70 13.64 1.95
N ALA A 60 0.12 14.62 2.34
CA ALA A 60 -0.38 15.97 2.56
C ALA A 60 -0.98 16.57 1.27
N PRO A 61 -2.18 17.17 1.31
CA PRO A 61 -3.00 17.51 2.50
C PRO A 61 -4.08 16.48 2.90
N GLY A 62 -4.09 15.29 2.31
CA GLY A 62 -4.96 14.16 2.66
C GLY A 62 -5.26 13.28 1.45
N VAL A 63 -5.70 12.04 1.67
CA VAL A 63 -6.11 11.12 0.60
C VAL A 63 -7.61 11.20 0.38
N ALA A 64 -8.01 11.42 -0.87
CA ALA A 64 -9.39 11.30 -1.30
C ALA A 64 -9.75 9.83 -1.63
N ARG A 65 -8.92 9.18 -2.44
CA ARG A 65 -9.17 7.82 -2.96
C ARG A 65 -7.88 7.14 -3.38
N ILE A 66 -7.87 5.82 -3.36
CA ILE A 66 -6.73 5.01 -3.81
C ILE A 66 -7.20 4.14 -4.98
N GLN A 67 -6.42 4.15 -6.05
CA GLN A 67 -6.70 3.44 -7.29
C GLN A 67 -5.59 2.43 -7.59
N LEU A 68 -5.95 1.26 -8.12
CA LEU A 68 -4.98 0.29 -8.60
C LEU A 68 -4.51 0.68 -10.01
N LEU A 69 -3.19 0.84 -10.22
CA LEU A 69 -2.62 1.21 -11.51
C LEU A 69 -1.37 0.42 -11.82
N ILE A 70 -1.06 0.25 -13.11
CA ILE A 70 0.23 -0.26 -13.55
C ILE A 70 1.21 0.90 -13.52
N GLN A 71 2.29 0.76 -12.75
CA GLN A 71 3.39 1.72 -12.76
C GLN A 71 4.24 1.57 -14.02
N GLU A 72 5.06 2.57 -14.34
CA GLU A 72 5.87 2.64 -15.57
C GLU A 72 6.72 1.37 -15.83
N LYS A 73 7.11 0.64 -14.79
CA LYS A 73 7.86 -0.63 -14.89
C LYS A 73 6.99 -1.88 -15.13
N GLY A 74 5.72 -1.73 -15.48
CA GLY A 74 4.78 -2.84 -15.70
C GLY A 74 4.31 -3.55 -14.42
N SER A 75 4.65 -3.02 -13.24
CA SER A 75 4.27 -3.59 -11.96
C SER A 75 2.94 -3.00 -11.46
N ARG A 76 2.06 -3.84 -10.89
CA ARG A 76 0.82 -3.38 -10.23
C ARG A 76 1.19 -2.59 -8.97
N GLY A 77 0.86 -1.31 -8.94
CA GLY A 77 1.04 -0.42 -7.82
C GLY A 77 -0.24 0.33 -7.47
N PHE A 78 -0.12 1.31 -6.57
CA PHE A 78 -1.24 2.12 -6.14
C PHE A 78 -1.02 3.59 -6.49
N GLN A 79 -2.08 4.27 -6.91
CA GLN A 79 -2.11 5.71 -7.05
C GLN A 79 -3.02 6.31 -5.99
N ILE A 80 -2.43 7.18 -5.20
CA ILE A 80 -3.11 7.96 -4.18
C ILE A 80 -3.58 9.24 -4.86
N HIS A 81 -4.89 9.46 -4.88
CA HIS A 81 -5.47 10.73 -5.26
C HIS A 81 -5.67 11.55 -3.99
N LYS A 82 -5.06 12.74 -3.92
CA LYS A 82 -5.13 13.63 -2.77
C LYS A 82 -6.36 14.52 -2.82
N LEU A 83 -6.75 15.08 -1.66
CA LEU A 83 -7.86 16.02 -1.54
C LEU A 83 -7.64 17.32 -2.33
N ASP A 84 -6.38 17.69 -2.55
CA ASP A 84 -5.97 18.85 -3.35
C ASP A 84 -6.10 18.63 -4.87
N GLY A 85 -6.59 17.45 -5.30
CA GLY A 85 -6.69 17.08 -6.72
C GLY A 85 -5.39 16.57 -7.34
N THR A 86 -4.27 16.67 -6.62
CA THR A 86 -2.99 16.08 -7.04
C THR A 86 -2.97 14.57 -6.79
N SER A 87 -2.28 13.82 -7.64
CA SER A 87 -2.12 12.36 -7.49
C SER A 87 -0.66 11.96 -7.33
N GLY A 88 -0.39 10.99 -6.47
CA GLY A 88 0.94 10.42 -6.24
C GLY A 88 0.93 8.91 -6.45
N ASN A 89 2.03 8.37 -6.96
CA ASN A 89 2.23 6.93 -7.11
C ASN A 89 3.00 6.36 -5.91
N ILE A 90 2.58 5.18 -5.45
CA ILE A 90 3.25 4.46 -4.37
C ILE A 90 3.32 2.97 -4.68
N SER A 91 4.52 2.42 -4.52
CA SER A 91 4.80 1.01 -4.72
C SER A 91 4.69 0.29 -3.38
N TRP A 92 3.72 -0.62 -3.24
CA TRP A 92 3.57 -1.43 -2.03
C TRP A 92 4.78 -2.35 -1.82
N THR A 93 5.43 -2.80 -2.91
CA THR A 93 6.67 -3.58 -2.86
C THR A 93 7.80 -2.83 -2.18
N ASP A 94 7.87 -1.51 -2.38
CA ASP A 94 8.86 -0.64 -1.74
C ASP A 94 8.58 -0.48 -0.24
N CYS A 95 7.31 -0.26 0.15
CA CYS A 95 6.90 -0.26 1.57
C CYS A 95 7.26 -1.55 2.30
N VAL A 96 7.17 -2.68 1.58
CA VAL A 96 7.49 -3.99 2.15
C VAL A 96 9.00 -4.25 2.16
N ASN A 97 9.75 -3.74 1.18
CA ASN A 97 11.20 -3.93 1.09
C ASN A 97 12.02 -3.00 1.97
N ASN A 98 11.58 -1.77 2.16
CA ASN A 98 12.26 -0.76 2.97
C ASN A 98 11.97 -0.90 4.49
N ARG A 99 11.39 -2.04 4.90
CA ARG A 99 11.14 -2.39 6.30
C ARG A 99 12.33 -3.23 6.77
N GLU A 100 13.33 -2.55 7.34
CA GLU A 100 14.56 -3.14 7.90
C GLU A 100 14.34 -3.80 9.26
#